data_AF-A2F674-F1
#
_entry.id   AF-A2F674-F1
#
_cell.length_a   1.000
_cell.length_b   1.000
_cell.length_c   1.000
_cell.angle_alpha   90.00
_cell.angle_beta   90.00
_cell.angle_gamma   90.00
#
_symmetry.space_group_name_H-M   'P 1'
#
loop_
_entity.id
_entity.type
_entity.pdbx_description
1 polymer ?
#
loop_
_entity_poly.entity_id
_entity_poly.type
_entity_poly.pdbx_seq_one_letter_code
_entity_poly.pdbx_strand_id
1 'polypeptide(L)'
;MINTLYTRIIEESKKCDGTWTLSFLTSVQTAVLRLPLNFYHKLINQLIDYIMDKETTDLQRFKIAQLLNSIKFQKKGQMQEIFQERMNEINSFCDSLDNSYLNSPTKKLLLCVCAEPIQKSKNLRYKANSTEPIIPEHTLARLLDNHVRL
;
A
#
# COMPACT_ATOMS: atom_id res chain seq x y z
N MET A 1 4.55 -7.17 23.51
CA MET A 1 3.38 -7.08 22.61
C MET A 1 3.79 -6.83 21.16
N ILE A 2 4.47 -5.72 20.83
CA ILE A 2 4.89 -5.43 19.44
C ILE A 2 5.93 -6.44 18.90
N ASN A 3 6.96 -6.75 19.69
CA ASN A 3 7.99 -7.72 19.29
C ASN A 3 7.36 -9.10 18.99
N THR A 4 6.35 -9.49 19.77
CA THR A 4 5.62 -10.75 19.58
C THR A 4 4.83 -10.77 18.27
N LEU A 5 4.15 -9.67 17.92
CA LEU A 5 3.39 -9.58 16.67
C LEU A 5 4.32 -9.55 15.46
N TYR A 6 5.38 -8.75 15.50
CA TYR A 6 6.38 -8.68 14.44
C TYR A 6 7.02 -10.04 14.19
N THR A 7 7.55 -10.69 15.24
CA THR A 7 8.17 -12.03 15.12
C THR A 7 7.21 -13.04 14.50
N ARG A 8 5.95 -13.06 14.95
CA ARG A 8 4.93 -13.95 14.39
C ARG A 8 4.67 -13.69 12.90
N ILE A 9 4.67 -12.42 12.47
CA ILE A 9 4.53 -12.07 11.04
C ILE A 9 5.72 -12.59 10.23
N ILE A 10 6.93 -12.39 10.74
CA ILE A 10 8.15 -12.84 10.06
C ILE A 10 8.20 -14.37 9.97
N GLU A 11 7.94 -15.08 11.07
CA GLU A 11 7.90 -16.54 11.10
C GLU A 11 6.88 -17.10 10.11
N GLU A 12 5.68 -16.53 10.07
CA GLU A 12 4.65 -16.95 9.12
C GLU A 12 5.05 -16.64 7.66
N SER A 13 5.76 -15.53 7.42
CA SER A 13 6.24 -15.18 6.09
C SER A 13 7.25 -16.19 5.52
N LYS A 14 8.01 -16.86 6.39
CA LYS A 14 9.03 -17.86 6.03
C LYS A 14 8.45 -19.18 5.54
N LYS A 15 7.16 -19.44 5.79
CA LYS A 15 6.50 -20.65 5.28
C LYS A 15 6.46 -20.64 3.75
N CYS A 16 6.52 -21.82 3.13
CA CYS A 16 6.55 -21.96 1.67
C CYS A 16 5.20 -21.68 0.99
N ASP A 17 4.11 -21.55 1.76
CA ASP A 17 2.78 -21.26 1.22
C ASP A 17 2.78 -19.94 0.45
N GLY A 18 2.18 -19.85 -0.73
CA GLY A 18 2.19 -18.63 -1.56
C GLY A 18 1.35 -17.48 -0.98
N THR A 19 0.48 -17.76 -0.02
CA THR A 19 -0.51 -16.82 0.52
C THR A 19 -0.62 -16.92 2.04
N TRP A 20 -1.18 -15.88 2.64
CA TRP A 20 -1.55 -15.90 4.04
C TRP A 20 -2.83 -16.67 4.26
N THR A 21 -2.90 -17.46 5.33
CA THR A 21 -4.19 -18.05 5.74
C THR A 21 -5.15 -16.95 6.20
N LEU A 22 -6.45 -17.13 5.93
CA LEU A 22 -7.48 -16.16 6.32
C LEU A 22 -7.49 -15.93 7.84
N SER A 23 -7.32 -17.00 8.63
CA SER A 23 -7.26 -16.93 10.10
C SER A 23 -6.06 -16.11 10.57
N PHE A 24 -4.90 -16.30 9.94
CA PHE A 24 -3.71 -15.50 10.23
C PHE A 24 -3.91 -14.02 9.90
N LEU A 25 -4.36 -13.70 8.67
CA LEU A 25 -4.61 -12.31 8.26
C LEU A 25 -5.59 -11.62 9.20
N THR A 26 -6.72 -12.27 9.50
CA THR A 26 -7.74 -11.71 10.39
C THR A 26 -7.19 -11.45 11.79
N SER A 27 -6.36 -12.37 12.31
CA SER A 27 -5.68 -12.21 13.60
C SER A 27 -4.72 -11.01 13.60
N VAL A 28 -3.89 -10.87 12.56
CA VAL A 28 -2.95 -9.76 12.43
C VAL A 28 -3.69 -8.43 12.26
N GLN A 29 -4.69 -8.36 11.39
CA GLN A 29 -5.50 -7.17 11.17
C GLN A 29 -6.18 -6.70 12.46
N THR A 30 -6.72 -7.62 13.26
CA THR A 30 -7.32 -7.30 14.56
C THR A 30 -6.29 -6.78 15.55
N ALA A 31 -5.09 -7.39 15.57
CA ALA A 31 -4.00 -6.96 16.44
C ALA A 31 -3.48 -5.56 16.07
N VAL A 32 -3.24 -5.32 14.78
CA VAL A 32 -2.75 -4.04 14.24
C VAL A 32 -3.72 -2.90 14.53
N LEU A 33 -5.03 -3.14 14.34
CA LEU A 33 -6.07 -2.15 14.64
C LEU A 33 -6.03 -1.68 16.10
N ARG A 34 -5.71 -2.59 17.02
CA ARG A 34 -5.67 -2.34 18.47
C ARG A 34 -4.33 -1.78 18.97
N LEU A 35 -3.31 -1.71 18.12
CA LEU A 35 -2.00 -1.20 18.56
C LEU A 35 -2.09 0.30 18.93
N PRO A 36 -1.42 0.73 20.00
CA PRO A 36 -1.06 2.14 20.20
C PRO A 36 -0.30 2.72 18.99
N LEU A 37 -0.41 4.03 18.75
CA LEU A 37 0.15 4.66 17.54
C LEU A 37 1.67 4.50 17.43
N ASN A 38 2.40 4.70 18.53
CA ASN A 38 3.85 4.49 18.59
C ASN A 38 4.24 3.03 18.21
N PHE A 39 3.46 2.04 18.65
CA PHE A 39 3.71 0.65 18.30
C PHE A 39 3.28 0.31 16.86
N TYR A 40 2.22 0.93 16.35
CA TYR A 40 1.88 0.83 14.93
C TYR A 40 3.03 1.36 14.06
N HIS A 41 3.51 2.57 14.35
CA HIS A 41 4.60 3.21 13.63
C HIS A 41 5.87 2.34 13.60
N LYS A 42 6.26 1.83 14.77
CA LYS A 42 7.41 0.93 14.90
C LYS A 42 7.21 -0.36 14.10
N LEU A 43 6.02 -0.96 14.14
CA LEU A 43 5.74 -2.20 13.41
C LEU A 43 5.87 -2.00 11.90
N ILE A 44 5.24 -0.95 11.35
CA ILE A 44 5.28 -0.68 9.91
C ILE A 44 6.71 -0.45 9.45
N ASN A 45 7.49 0.35 10.19
CA ASN A 45 8.91 0.57 9.85
C ASN A 45 9.71 -0.74 9.87
N GLN A 46 9.54 -1.58 10.90
CA GLN A 46 10.22 -2.88 10.95
C GLN A 46 9.82 -3.81 9.78
N LEU A 47 8.57 -3.74 9.31
CA LEU A 47 8.14 -4.51 8.14
C LEU A 47 8.74 -3.98 6.84
N ILE A 48 8.90 -2.66 6.71
CA ILE A 48 9.59 -2.04 5.56
C ILE A 48 11.07 -2.44 5.58
N ASP A 49 11.74 -2.34 6.74
CA ASP A 49 13.13 -2.76 6.91
C ASP A 49 13.33 -4.22 6.51
N TYR A 50 12.42 -5.10 6.95
CA TYR A 50 12.46 -6.52 6.58
C TYR A 50 12.30 -6.75 5.07
N ILE A 51 11.43 -5.99 4.38
CA ILE A 51 11.31 -6.09 2.92
C ILE A 51 12.62 -5.71 2.22
N MET A 52 13.28 -4.65 2.70
CA MET A 52 14.51 -4.10 2.11
C MET A 52 15.76 -4.90 2.47
N ASP A 53 15.69 -5.78 3.46
CA ASP A 53 16.78 -6.66 3.84
C ASP A 53 17.19 -7.57 2.66
N LYS A 54 18.50 -7.72 2.47
CA LYS A 54 19.09 -8.54 1.41
C LYS A 54 18.86 -10.03 1.63
N GLU A 55 18.73 -10.47 2.89
CA GLU A 55 18.48 -11.86 3.26
C GLU A 55 17.03 -12.28 3.04
N THR A 56 16.11 -11.31 2.90
CA THR A 56 14.69 -11.58 2.66
C THR A 56 14.48 -12.11 1.25
N THR A 57 13.72 -13.19 1.11
CA THR A 57 13.41 -13.78 -0.21
C THR A 57 12.29 -13.03 -0.91
N ASP A 58 12.20 -13.15 -2.24
CA ASP A 58 11.14 -12.49 -3.02
C ASP A 58 9.73 -12.88 -2.58
N LEU A 59 9.53 -14.15 -2.19
CA LEU A 59 8.26 -14.62 -1.63
C LEU A 59 7.93 -13.93 -0.30
N GLN A 60 8.92 -13.79 0.57
CA GLN A 60 8.73 -13.10 1.85
C GLN A 60 8.42 -11.61 1.62
N ARG A 61 9.16 -10.93 0.73
CA ARG A 61 8.89 -9.53 0.35
C ARG A 61 7.46 -9.35 -0.16
N PHE A 62 7.05 -10.22 -1.09
CA PHE A 62 5.71 -10.21 -1.66
C PHE A 62 4.63 -10.36 -0.58
N LYS A 63 4.77 -11.35 0.30
CA LYS A 63 3.86 -11.59 1.43
C LYS A 63 3.73 -10.38 2.34
N ILE A 64 4.83 -9.77 2.75
CA ILE A 64 4.81 -8.61 3.63
C ILE A 64 4.19 -7.40 2.91
N ALA A 65 4.48 -7.20 1.62
CA ALA A 65 3.85 -6.16 0.83
C ALA A 65 2.32 -6.37 0.72
N GLN A 66 1.85 -7.61 0.57
CA GLN A 66 0.42 -7.94 0.61
C GLN A 66 -0.19 -7.58 1.97
N LEU A 67 0.49 -7.92 3.07
CA LEU A 67 0.03 -7.61 4.42
C LEU A 67 -0.09 -6.09 4.63
N LEU A 68 0.95 -5.33 4.28
CA LEU A 68 0.97 -3.86 4.37
C LEU A 68 -0.19 -3.25 3.59
N ASN A 69 -0.44 -3.73 2.37
CA ASN A 69 -1.57 -3.27 1.58
C ASN A 69 -2.93 -3.62 2.22
N SER A 70 -3.04 -4.76 2.90
CA SER A 70 -4.27 -5.16 3.60
C SER A 70 -4.59 -4.32 4.84
N ILE A 71 -3.56 -3.74 5.50
CA ILE A 71 -3.73 -2.94 6.73
C ILE A 71 -3.66 -1.43 6.50
N LYS A 72 -3.32 -0.97 5.29
CA LYS A 72 -3.06 0.46 5.01
C LYS A 72 -4.24 1.39 5.31
N PHE A 73 -5.47 0.89 5.27
CA PHE A 73 -6.67 1.67 5.53
C PHE A 73 -7.09 1.71 7.00
N GLN A 74 -6.50 0.88 7.87
CA GLN A 74 -6.88 0.82 9.29
C GLN A 74 -6.48 2.11 10.03
N LYS A 75 -5.34 2.71 9.68
CA LYS A 75 -4.79 3.94 10.26
C LYS A 75 -4.20 4.83 9.19
N LYS A 76 -5.07 5.23 8.26
CA LYS A 76 -4.69 5.85 6.99
C LYS A 76 -3.72 7.02 7.13
N GLY A 77 -3.97 7.97 8.04
CA GLY A 77 -3.10 9.14 8.24
C GLY A 77 -1.68 8.74 8.65
N GLN A 78 -1.56 7.84 9.63
CA GLN A 78 -0.27 7.38 10.13
C GLN A 78 0.47 6.52 9.10
N MET A 79 -0.25 5.69 8.35
CA MET A 79 0.36 4.91 7.27
C MET A 79 0.94 5.84 6.19
N GLN A 80 0.22 6.92 5.85
CA GLN A 80 0.70 7.90 4.88
C GLN A 80 1.93 8.64 5.38
N GLU A 81 1.96 9.08 6.65
CA GLU A 81 3.11 9.72 7.27
C GLU A 81 4.36 8.83 7.15
N ILE A 82 4.28 7.56 7.57
CA ILE A 82 5.40 6.61 7.52
C ILE A 82 5.90 6.40 6.09
N PHE A 83 4.99 6.22 5.14
CA PHE A 83 5.37 5.96 3.74
C PHE A 83 5.87 7.22 3.02
N GLN A 84 5.42 8.41 3.41
CA GLN A 84 5.98 9.68 2.94
C GLN A 84 7.42 9.84 3.43
N GLU A 85 7.68 9.60 4.72
CA GLU A 85 9.03 9.66 5.31
C GLU A 85 10.00 8.71 4.61
N ARG A 86 9.52 7.53 4.17
CA ARG A 86 10.34 6.48 3.56
C ARG A 86 10.20 6.34 2.06
N MET A 87 9.52 7.28 1.40
CA MET A 87 9.19 7.23 -0.02
C MET A 87 10.42 7.03 -0.91
N ASN A 88 11.48 7.81 -0.68
CA ASN A 88 12.69 7.77 -1.51
C ASN A 88 13.42 6.42 -1.40
N GLU A 89 13.47 5.86 -0.20
CA GLU A 89 14.08 4.55 0.06
C GLU A 89 13.26 3.44 -0.60
N ILE A 90 11.93 3.50 -0.49
CA ILE A 90 11.02 2.54 -1.11
C ILE A 90 11.12 2.60 -2.64
N ASN A 91 11.15 3.79 -3.23
CA ASN A 91 11.30 3.96 -4.67
C ASN A 91 12.64 3.41 -5.16
N SER A 92 13.74 3.79 -4.50
CA SER A 92 15.08 3.30 -4.83
C SER A 92 15.17 1.77 -4.73
N PHE A 93 14.55 1.19 -3.70
CA PHE A 93 14.44 -0.25 -3.55
C PHE A 93 13.63 -0.89 -4.69
N CYS A 94 12.46 -0.32 -5.03
CA CYS A 94 11.63 -0.82 -6.13
C CYS A 94 12.34 -0.77 -7.49
N ASP A 95 13.16 0.27 -7.73
CA ASP A 95 13.97 0.39 -8.94
C ASP A 95 15.10 -0.64 -8.98
N SER A 96 15.65 -1.01 -7.81
CA SER A 96 16.72 -2.01 -7.71
C SER A 96 16.26 -3.46 -7.90
N LEU A 97 14.97 -3.75 -7.64
CA LEU A 97 14.41 -5.08 -7.83
C LEU A 97 14.33 -5.42 -9.31
N ASP A 98 14.64 -6.65 -9.68
CA ASP A 98 14.45 -7.14 -11.04
C ASP A 98 12.96 -7.33 -11.38
N ASN A 99 12.66 -7.55 -12.66
CA ASN A 99 11.28 -7.78 -13.13
C ASN A 99 10.95 -9.27 -13.10
N SER A 100 11.00 -9.87 -11.91
CA SER A 100 10.58 -11.26 -11.68
C SER A 100 9.06 -11.38 -11.47
N TYR A 101 8.56 -12.62 -11.49
CA TYR A 101 7.14 -12.94 -11.25
C TYR A 101 6.63 -12.41 -9.91
N LEU A 102 7.46 -12.40 -8.86
CA LEU A 102 7.09 -11.92 -7.52
C LEU A 102 7.51 -10.47 -7.26
N ASN A 103 8.62 -10.01 -7.86
CA ASN A 103 9.09 -8.65 -7.64
C ASN A 103 8.21 -7.62 -8.36
N SER A 104 7.70 -7.94 -9.54
CA SER A 104 6.74 -7.07 -10.26
C SER A 104 5.48 -6.74 -9.44
N PRO A 105 4.73 -7.72 -8.89
CA PRO A 105 3.59 -7.41 -8.03
C PRO A 105 4.01 -6.82 -6.68
N THR A 106 5.18 -7.16 -6.13
CA THR A 106 5.71 -6.53 -4.91
C THR A 106 5.89 -5.02 -5.09
N LYS A 107 6.53 -4.59 -6.19
CA LYS A 107 6.67 -3.17 -6.56
C LYS A 107 5.29 -2.48 -6.59
N LYS A 108 4.33 -3.08 -7.29
CA LYS A 108 2.96 -2.54 -7.40
C LYS A 108 2.30 -2.39 -6.04
N LEU A 109 2.45 -3.37 -5.14
CA LEU A 109 1.87 -3.33 -3.81
C LEU A 109 2.50 -2.21 -2.97
N LEU A 110 3.82 -2.10 -2.95
CA LEU A 110 4.54 -1.05 -2.20
C LEU A 110 4.18 0.35 -2.71
N LEU A 111 4.24 0.56 -4.03
CA LEU A 111 3.86 1.84 -4.64
C LEU A 111 2.38 2.17 -4.42
N CYS A 112 1.49 1.18 -4.38
CA CYS A 112 0.07 1.37 -4.06
C CYS A 112 -0.19 1.74 -2.60
N VAL A 113 0.74 1.43 -1.69
CA VAL A 113 0.70 1.90 -0.31
C VAL A 113 1.23 3.33 -0.22
N CYS A 114 2.26 3.66 -1.01
CA CYS A 114 2.84 5.00 -1.14
C CYS A 114 1.90 6.01 -1.81
N ALA A 115 1.09 5.55 -2.77
CA ALA A 115 0.23 6.42 -3.55
C ALA A 115 -0.73 7.18 -2.66
N GLU A 116 -0.83 8.50 -2.87
CA GLU A 116 -1.89 9.29 -2.28
C GLU A 116 -3.24 8.63 -2.60
N PRO A 117 -4.18 8.63 -1.65
CA PRO A 117 -5.52 8.21 -1.93
C PRO A 117 -5.96 9.11 -3.07
N ILE A 118 -6.34 8.51 -4.22
CA ILE A 118 -7.04 9.23 -5.28
C ILE A 118 -8.01 10.12 -4.54
N GLN A 119 -7.79 11.44 -4.56
CA GLN A 119 -8.80 12.38 -4.12
C GLN A 119 -9.99 11.93 -4.92
N LYS A 120 -11.00 11.32 -4.29
CA LYS A 120 -12.24 11.00 -4.99
C LYS A 120 -12.62 12.32 -5.61
N SER A 121 -12.45 12.40 -6.92
CA SER A 121 -12.79 13.56 -7.72
C SER A 121 -14.13 14.02 -7.18
N LYS A 122 -14.13 15.22 -6.59
CA LYS A 122 -15.32 15.82 -5.97
C LYS A 122 -16.51 15.53 -6.86
N ASN A 123 -17.41 14.66 -6.40
CA ASN A 123 -18.70 14.36 -7.01
C ASN A 123 -18.70 14.18 -8.54
N LEU A 124 -18.01 13.16 -9.07
CA LEU A 124 -18.40 12.64 -10.38
C LEU A 124 -19.76 11.94 -10.23
N ARG A 125 -20.83 12.65 -10.60
CA ARG A 125 -22.14 12.02 -10.81
C ARG A 125 -22.03 11.23 -12.11
N TYR A 126 -22.38 9.95 -12.07
CA TYR A 126 -22.51 9.13 -13.28
C TYR A 126 -23.98 9.10 -13.68
N LYS A 127 -24.27 9.08 -14.98
CA LYS A 127 -25.64 8.77 -15.43
C LYS A 127 -25.95 7.33 -15.05
N ALA A 128 -27.18 7.05 -14.61
CA ALA A 128 -27.61 5.67 -14.36
C ALA A 128 -27.38 4.85 -15.63
N ASN A 129 -26.66 3.72 -15.49
CA ASN A 129 -26.25 2.80 -16.56
C ASN A 129 -25.19 3.31 -17.56
N SER A 130 -24.34 4.28 -17.20
CA SER A 130 -23.18 4.68 -18.02
C SER A 130 -21.87 4.64 -17.24
N THR A 131 -20.78 4.25 -17.91
CA THR A 131 -19.39 4.36 -17.41
C THR A 131 -18.82 5.77 -17.58
N GLU A 132 -19.53 6.67 -18.26
CA GLU A 132 -19.08 8.02 -18.53
C GLU A 132 -19.46 9.00 -17.39
N PRO A 133 -18.51 9.82 -16.91
CA PRO A 133 -18.79 10.84 -15.91
C PRO A 133 -19.66 11.96 -16.48
N ILE A 134 -20.61 12.48 -15.69
CA ILE A 134 -21.29 13.73 -16.01
C ILE A 134 -20.29 14.86 -15.79
N ILE A 135 -19.76 15.41 -16.88
CA ILE A 135 -18.94 16.62 -16.85
C ILE A 135 -19.88 17.82 -16.67
N PRO A 136 -19.75 18.60 -15.58
CA PRO A 136 -20.54 19.82 -15.41
C PRO A 136 -20.24 20.82 -16.54
N GLU A 137 -21.25 21.54 -17.05
CA GLU A 137 -21.10 22.51 -18.16
C GLU A 137 -19.98 23.53 -17.94
N HIS A 138 -19.80 23.99 -16.70
CA HIS A 138 -18.72 24.94 -16.36
C HIS A 138 -17.31 24.36 -16.51
N THR A 139 -17.16 23.04 -16.45
CA THR A 139 -15.89 22.33 -16.67
C THR A 139 -15.63 22.12 -18.17
N LEU A 140 -16.69 21.95 -18.97
CA LEU A 140 -16.58 21.83 -20.42
C LEU A 140 -16.06 23.13 -21.05
N ALA A 141 -16.55 24.29 -20.59
CA ALA A 141 -16.08 25.60 -21.04
C ALA A 141 -14.58 25.81 -20.78
N ARG A 142 -14.08 25.40 -19.60
CA ARG A 142 -12.65 25.49 -19.25
C ARG A 142 -11.75 24.55 -20.06
N LEU A 143 -12.25 23.37 -20.44
CA LEU A 143 -11.49 22.42 -21.26
C LEU A 143 -11.40 22.88 -22.71
N LEU A 144 -12.42 23.56 -23.22
CA LEU A 144 -12.41 24.14 -24.56
C LEU A 144 -11.49 25.37 -24.65
N ASP A 145 -11.43 26.21 -23.60
CA ASP A 145 -10.51 27.37 -23.57
C ASP A 145 -9.03 26.97 -23.57
N ASN A 146 -8.67 25.84 -22.95
CA ASN A 146 -7.28 25.35 -22.90
C ASN A 146 -6.79 24.73 -24.22
N HIS A 147 -7.67 24.45 -25.18
CA HIS A 147 -7.29 23.96 -26.51
C HIS A 147 -7.11 25.07 -27.56
N VAL A 148 -7.39 26.33 -27.21
CA VAL A 148 -7.31 27.48 -28.14
C VAL A 148 -6.02 28.29 -27.97
N ARG A 149 -5.22 28.02 -26.92
CA ARG A 149 -3.93 28.68 -26.71
C ARG A 149 -2.78 27.69 -26.83
N LEU A 150 -2.44 27.36 -28.08
CA LEU A 150 -1.09 26.95 -28.49
C LEU A 150 -0.22 28.20 -28.61
#